data_AF-A0A7K1Y1W0-F1
#
_entry.id   AF-A0A7K1Y1W0-F1
#
_cell.length_a   1.000
_cell.length_b   1.000
_cell.length_c   1.000
_cell.angle_alpha   90.00
_cell.angle_beta   90.00
_cell.angle_gamma   90.00
#
_symmetry.space_group_name_H-M   'P 1'
#
loop_
_entity.id
_entity.type
_entity.pdbx_description
1 polymer ?
#
loop_
_entity_poly.entity_id
_entity_poly.type
_entity_poly.pdbx_seq_one_letter_code
_entity_poly.pdbx_strand_id
1 'polypeptide(L)'
;MLTRPDSYQELSGTAIVTMTIARGLNNGWLSKEVYEKCARNGWEAIASAIETDGKVHICVGTMSSEDGSYYLTRPKIDDDSHEIIGLIFAGIEMEKLVGKTGRSE
;
A
#
# COMPACT_ATOMS: atom_id res chain seq x y z
N MET A 1 -12.07 -4.79 9.81
CA MET A 1 -10.64 -4.52 10.07
C MET A 1 -10.30 -3.06 9.78
N LEU A 2 -10.59 -2.52 8.59
CA LEU A 2 -10.28 -1.12 8.24
C LEU A 2 -10.79 -0.03 9.20
N THR A 3 -11.93 -0.26 9.86
CA THR A 3 -12.53 0.69 10.82
C THR A 3 -12.23 0.35 12.28
N ARG A 4 -11.38 -0.66 12.53
CA ARG A 4 -11.06 -1.16 13.86
C ARG A 4 -9.69 -0.62 14.30
N PRO A 5 -9.64 0.25 15.33
CA PRO A 5 -8.38 0.86 15.77
C PRO A 5 -7.44 -0.12 16.47
N ASP A 6 -7.96 -1.28 16.90
CA ASP A 6 -7.19 -2.37 17.49
C ASP A 6 -6.58 -3.32 16.44
N SER A 7 -6.81 -3.08 15.15
CA SER A 7 -6.14 -3.82 14.08
C SER A 7 -4.72 -3.33 13.88
N TYR A 8 -3.81 -4.26 13.57
CA TYR A 8 -2.42 -3.93 13.29
C TYR A 8 -2.27 -3.29 11.91
N GLN A 9 -1.20 -2.54 11.71
CA GLN A 9 -0.87 -1.96 10.41
C GLN A 9 -0.40 -3.05 9.44
N GLU A 10 -1.11 -3.17 8.33
CA GLU A 10 -0.89 -4.18 7.29
C GLU A 10 -0.35 -3.51 6.02
N LEU A 11 0.74 -4.06 5.49
CA LEU A 11 1.55 -3.41 4.47
C LEU A 11 1.03 -3.66 3.06
N SER A 12 0.58 -4.88 2.72
CA SER A 12 0.19 -5.19 1.34
C SER A 12 -1.10 -4.50 0.93
N GLY A 13 -2.08 -4.42 1.84
CA GLY A 13 -3.30 -3.63 1.69
C GLY A 13 -2.98 -2.14 1.54
N THR A 14 -2.02 -1.61 2.31
CA THR A 14 -1.55 -0.22 2.15
C THR A 14 -0.92 -0.01 0.77
N ALA A 15 -0.12 -0.97 0.28
CA ALA A 15 0.47 -0.92 -1.06
C ALA A 15 -0.58 -0.95 -2.17
N ILE A 16 -1.59 -1.83 -2.08
CA ILE A 16 -2.68 -1.92 -3.05
C ILE A 16 -3.51 -0.63 -3.09
N VAL A 17 -3.88 -0.07 -1.93
CA VAL A 17 -4.63 1.19 -1.85
C VAL A 17 -3.78 2.33 -2.42
N THR A 18 -2.50 2.41 -2.07
CA THR A 18 -1.59 3.45 -2.61
C THR A 18 -1.46 3.34 -4.13
N MET A 19 -1.23 2.13 -4.65
CA MET A 19 -1.15 1.83 -6.08
C MET A 19 -2.41 2.26 -6.83
N THR A 20 -3.59 1.89 -6.32
CA THR A 20 -4.87 2.19 -6.99
C THR A 20 -5.16 3.69 -7.00
N ILE A 21 -4.86 4.41 -5.92
CA ILE A 21 -4.99 5.88 -5.87
C ILE A 21 -4.01 6.52 -6.85
N ALA A 22 -2.74 6.12 -6.83
CA ALA A 22 -1.71 6.65 -7.75
C ALA A 22 -2.09 6.41 -9.21
N ARG A 23 -2.58 5.21 -9.53
CA ARG A 23 -3.09 4.87 -10.87
C ARG A 23 -4.30 5.72 -11.26
N GLY A 24 -5.25 5.91 -10.35
CA GLY A 24 -6.41 6.78 -10.57
C GLY A 24 -6.01 8.21 -10.87
N LEU A 25 -5.02 8.75 -10.15
CA LEU A 25 -4.44 10.07 -10.43
C LEU A 25 -3.72 10.11 -11.78
N ASN A 26 -2.89 9.12 -12.08
CA ASN A 26 -2.12 9.05 -13.33
C ASN A 26 -3.00 9.01 -14.58
N ASN A 27 -4.21 8.45 -14.48
CA ASN A 27 -5.17 8.32 -15.57
C ASN A 27 -6.30 9.37 -15.51
N GLY A 28 -6.28 10.29 -14.54
CA GLY A 28 -7.30 11.33 -14.40
C GLY A 28 -8.67 10.84 -13.91
N TRP A 29 -8.75 9.65 -13.31
CA TRP A 29 -9.99 9.13 -12.72
C TRP A 29 -10.30 9.77 -11.36
N LEU A 30 -9.27 10.23 -10.67
CA LEU A 30 -9.35 10.84 -9.35
C LEU A 30 -8.89 12.30 -9.40
N SER A 31 -9.55 13.17 -8.63
CA SER A 31 -9.12 14.55 -8.47
C SER A 31 -7.77 14.63 -7.75
N LYS A 32 -6.81 15.31 -8.37
CA LYS A 32 -5.47 15.53 -7.81
C LYS A 32 -5.52 16.29 -6.49
N GLU A 33 -6.35 17.35 -6.42
CA GLU A 33 -6.53 18.16 -5.22
C GLU A 33 -6.99 17.34 -4.01
N VAL A 34 -7.84 16.33 -4.24
CA VAL A 34 -8.42 15.50 -3.17
C VAL A 34 -7.50 14.35 -2.78
N TYR A 35 -6.88 13.67 -3.75
CA TYR A 35 -6.27 12.36 -3.52
C TYR A 35 -4.74 12.33 -3.58
N GLU A 36 -4.07 13.38 -4.08
CA GLU A 36 -2.60 13.36 -4.18
C GLU A 36 -1.93 13.18 -2.80
N LYS A 37 -2.43 13.87 -1.78
CA LYS A 37 -1.92 13.73 -0.41
C LYS A 37 -2.09 12.30 0.11
N CYS A 38 -3.20 11.64 -0.21
CA CYS A 38 -3.44 10.26 0.20
C CYS A 38 -2.42 9.30 -0.44
N ALA A 39 -2.13 9.46 -1.74
CA ALA A 39 -1.12 8.65 -2.43
C ALA A 39 0.28 8.86 -1.83
N ARG A 40 0.66 10.11 -1.54
CA ARG A 40 1.95 10.44 -0.92
C ARG A 40 2.10 9.89 0.49
N ASN A 41 1.08 10.04 1.33
CA ASN A 41 1.07 9.48 2.67
C ASN A 41 1.17 7.94 2.64
N GLY A 42 0.46 7.29 1.71
CA GLY A 42 0.57 5.85 1.51
C GLY A 42 1.97 5.41 1.10
N TRP A 43 2.61 6.17 0.19
CA TRP A 43 3.98 5.92 -0.23
C TRP A 43 5.01 6.09 0.91
N GLU A 44 4.87 7.13 1.73
CA GLU A 44 5.71 7.34 2.91
C GLU A 44 5.54 6.21 3.95
N ALA A 45 4.30 5.72 4.14
CA ALA A 45 4.03 4.60 5.02
C ALA A 45 4.68 3.30 4.50
N ILE A 46 4.63 3.04 3.19
CA ILE A 46 5.31 1.90 2.56
C ILE A 46 6.82 2.01 2.73
N ALA A 47 7.39 3.18 2.40
CA ALA A 47 8.83 3.41 2.48
C ALA A 47 9.38 3.25 3.91
N SER A 48 8.61 3.67 4.93
CA SER A 48 9.01 3.51 6.33
C SER A 48 8.88 2.08 6.87
N ALA A 49 8.17 1.20 6.15
CA ALA A 49 8.01 -0.21 6.51
C ALA A 49 9.04 -1.14 5.87
N ILE A 50 9.86 -0.65 4.94
CA ILE A 50 10.96 -1.40 4.32
C ILE A 50 12.20 -1.28 5.21
N GLU A 51 12.76 -2.41 5.63
CA GLU A 51 13.96 -2.44 6.46
C GLU A 51 15.21 -2.02 5.66
N THR A 52 16.31 -1.74 6.37
CA THR A 52 17.58 -1.29 5.75
C THR A 52 18.19 -2.32 4.80
N ASP A 53 17.88 -3.60 4.98
CA ASP A 53 18.31 -4.69 4.10
C ASP A 53 17.28 -5.02 3.00
N GLY A 54 16.18 -4.26 2.93
CA GLY A 54 15.12 -4.41 1.94
C GLY A 54 13.99 -5.36 2.35
N LYS A 55 14.04 -5.95 3.55
CA LYS A 55 12.99 -6.84 4.04
C LYS A 55 11.68 -6.11 4.31
N VAL A 56 10.58 -6.84 4.13
CA VAL A 56 9.22 -6.38 4.44
C VAL A 56 8.43 -7.43 5.22
N HIS A 57 7.63 -6.96 6.18
CA HIS A 57 6.78 -7.80 7.03
C HIS A 57 5.34 -7.74 6.57
N ILE A 58 4.82 -8.84 6.03
CA ILE A 58 3.50 -8.86 5.38
C ILE A 58 2.58 -9.91 6.00
N CYS A 59 1.28 -9.58 6.10
CA CYS A 59 0.27 -10.54 6.52
C CYS A 59 0.24 -11.74 5.56
N VAL A 60 0.25 -12.96 6.10
CA VAL A 60 0.14 -14.17 5.31
C VAL A 60 -1.20 -14.24 4.54
N GLY A 61 -1.22 -15.07 3.50
CA GLY A 61 -2.46 -15.48 2.83
C GLY A 61 -3.59 -15.79 3.82
N THR A 62 -4.73 -15.13 3.62
CA THR A 62 -5.85 -15.12 4.57
C THR A 62 -7.14 -15.47 3.83
N MET A 63 -7.85 -16.49 4.34
CA MET A 63 -9.13 -16.94 3.79
C MET A 63 -10.30 -16.15 4.39
N SER A 64 -11.50 -16.38 3.87
CA SER A 64 -12.71 -15.82 4.47
C SER A 64 -13.05 -16.52 5.79
N SER A 65 -13.38 -15.72 6.80
CA SER A 65 -13.88 -16.13 8.11
C SER A 65 -14.94 -15.14 8.61
N GLU A 66 -15.88 -15.61 9.43
CA GLU A 66 -16.84 -14.77 10.15
C GLU A 66 -16.29 -14.30 11.52
N ASP A 67 -15.27 -14.98 12.05
CA ASP A 67 -14.61 -14.58 13.29
C ASP A 67 -13.68 -13.38 13.04
N GLY A 68 -13.95 -12.25 13.71
CA GLY A 68 -13.09 -11.07 13.62
C GLY A 68 -11.68 -11.31 14.16
N SER A 69 -11.55 -12.16 15.19
CA SER A 69 -10.26 -12.48 15.83
C SER A 69 -9.31 -13.17 14.86
N TYR A 70 -9.86 -13.95 13.93
CA TYR A 70 -9.12 -14.60 12.85
C TYR A 70 -8.27 -13.61 12.04
N TYR A 71 -8.82 -12.44 11.69
CA TYR A 71 -8.10 -11.44 10.91
C TYR A 71 -7.13 -10.62 11.77
N LEU A 72 -7.49 -10.33 13.02
CA LEU A 72 -6.67 -9.54 13.94
C LEU A 72 -5.38 -10.25 14.35
N THR A 73 -5.37 -11.58 14.30
CA THR A 73 -4.27 -12.42 14.78
C THR A 73 -3.47 -13.09 13.66
N ARG A 74 -3.71 -12.73 12.40
CA ARG A 74 -2.94 -13.29 11.28
C ARG A 74 -1.45 -12.98 11.44
N PRO A 75 -0.57 -14.00 11.31
CA PRO A 75 0.84 -13.79 11.45
C PRO A 75 1.37 -12.95 10.28
N LYS A 76 2.46 -12.23 10.56
CA LYS A 76 3.28 -11.62 9.52
C LYS A 76 4.45 -12.53 9.21
N ILE A 77 4.83 -12.60 7.94
CA ILE A 77 6.04 -13.28 7.48
C ILE A 77 6.91 -12.32 6.69
N ASP A 78 8.20 -12.63 6.67
CA ASP A 78 9.19 -11.90 5.90
C ASP A 78 9.04 -12.25 4.42
N ASP A 79 9.01 -11.22 3.58
CA ASP A 79 9.17 -11.31 2.13
C ASP A 79 8.20 -12.29 1.43
N ASP A 80 6.91 -12.28 1.78
CA ASP A 80 5.91 -13.05 1.03
C ASP A 80 5.89 -12.61 -0.44
N SER A 81 6.36 -13.51 -1.30
CA SER A 81 6.49 -13.27 -2.74
C SER A 81 5.17 -12.94 -3.43
N HIS A 82 4.02 -13.36 -2.89
CA HIS A 82 2.72 -13.07 -3.49
C HIS A 82 2.32 -11.61 -3.29
N GLU A 83 2.74 -11.03 -2.18
CA GLU A 83 2.27 -9.72 -1.73
C GLU A 83 3.28 -8.60 -2.08
N ILE A 84 4.57 -8.96 -2.25
CA ILE A 84 5.62 -8.03 -2.70
C ILE A 84 5.31 -7.41 -4.07
N ILE A 85 4.52 -8.10 -4.90
CA ILE A 85 4.11 -7.59 -6.21
C ILE A 85 3.27 -6.31 -6.08
N GLY A 86 2.47 -6.19 -5.01
CA GLY A 86 1.69 -5.00 -4.70
C GLY A 86 2.58 -3.80 -4.42
N LEU A 87 3.69 -4.00 -3.68
CA LEU A 87 4.66 -2.95 -3.38
C LEU A 87 5.37 -2.47 -4.65
N ILE A 88 5.78 -3.39 -5.52
CA ILE A 88 6.43 -3.05 -6.79
C ILE A 88 5.49 -2.22 -7.68
N PHE A 89 4.23 -2.64 -7.82
CA PHE A 89 3.25 -1.88 -8.60
C PHE A 89 2.93 -0.52 -7.98
N ALA A 90 2.89 -0.41 -6.65
CA ALA A 90 2.76 0.86 -5.97
C ALA A 90 3.93 1.79 -6.31
N GLY A 91 5.16 1.28 -6.27
CA GLY A 91 6.36 2.05 -6.65
C GLY A 91 6.31 2.55 -8.09
N ILE A 92 5.93 1.69 -9.04
CA ILE A 92 5.81 2.07 -10.46
C ILE A 92 4.77 3.18 -10.67
N GLU A 93 3.59 3.08 -10.05
CA GLU A 93 2.56 4.11 -10.22
C GLU A 93 2.93 5.41 -9.50
N MET A 94 3.58 5.34 -8.35
CA MET A 94 4.09 6.51 -7.63
C MET A 94 5.22 7.21 -8.39
N GLU A 95 6.14 6.47 -8.99
CA GLU A 95 7.21 7.03 -9.83
C GLU A 95 6.61 7.84 -10.99
N LYS A 96 5.62 7.28 -11.70
CA LYS A 96 4.91 8.00 -12.78
C LYS A 96 4.22 9.26 -12.26
N LEU A 97 3.58 9.19 -11.10
CA LEU A 97 2.84 10.31 -10.52
C LEU A 97 3.77 11.47 -10.13
N VAL A 98 4.90 11.14 -9.48
CA VAL A 98 5.90 12.14 -9.04
C VAL A 98 6.70 12.65 -10.24
N GLY A 99 7.08 11.78 -11.17
CA GLY A 99 7.81 12.13 -12.40
C GLY A 99 7.03 13.07 -13.32
N LYS A 100 5.70 12.92 -13.43
CA LYS A 100 4.83 13.89 -14.11
C LYS A 100 4.80 15.26 -13.41
N THR A 101 4.93 15.29 -12.09
CA THR A 101 4.91 16.55 -11.33
C THR A 101 6.22 17.33 -11.49
N GLY A 102 7.34 16.67 -11.81
CA GLY A 102 8.63 17.30 -12.09
C GLY A 102 8.90 17.68 -13.55
N ARG A 103 8.07 17.22 -14.49
CA ARG A 103 8.09 17.67 -15.90
C ARG A 103 6.99 18.70 -16.08
N SER A 104 7.31 19.97 -15.84
CA SER A 104 6.50 21.07 -16.36
C SER A 104 6.53 21.00 -17.89
N GLU A 105 5.35 20.92 -18.51
CA GLU A 105 5.18 21.21 -19.95
C GLU A 105 5.57 22.66 -20.26
#